data_AF-A0A4R4P2L1-F1
#
_entry.id   AF-A0A4R4P2L1-F1
#
_cell.length_a   1.000
_cell.length_b   1.000
_cell.length_c   1.000
_cell.angle_alpha   90.00
_cell.angle_beta   90.00
_cell.angle_gamma   90.00
#
_symmetry.space_group_name_H-M   'P 1'
#
loop_
_entity.id
_entity.type
_entity.pdbx_description
1 polymer ?
#
loop_
_entity_poly.entity_id
_entity_poly.type
_entity_poly.pdbx_seq_one_letter_code
_entity_poly.pdbx_strand_id
1 'polypeptide(L)'
;MATAAALVAVLPLTAQALPTVAVGPNVTPARFAAEVRTAGLSADEQKELQRAVNAELAKRGGHQIAANKILWADGGAATTIPYPNERKARALGASMGIQGDPATCSYGNFCVYANVGYNGARTDFYNCRVYSYYDDFWSYVNNQSDRAAALMYWDQPGGGPDVTPQAWHAQYTWQGLNYSGIKPC
;
A
#
# COMPACT_ATOMS: atom_id res chain seq x y z
N MET A 1 48.55 42.03 41.39
CA MET A 1 48.43 41.41 40.06
C MET A 1 47.65 40.12 40.25
N ALA A 2 46.39 40.08 39.78
CA ALA A 2 45.46 39.00 40.08
C ALA A 2 45.49 37.93 38.97
N THR A 3 45.65 36.66 39.38
CA THR A 3 45.58 35.46 38.53
C THR A 3 44.12 35.10 38.24
N ALA A 4 43.75 35.03 36.96
CA ALA A 4 42.43 34.56 36.52
C ALA A 4 42.50 33.07 36.15
N ALA A 5 41.72 32.24 36.86
CA ALA A 5 41.54 30.82 36.54
C ALA A 5 40.34 30.66 35.61
N ALA A 6 40.56 30.13 34.40
CA ALA A 6 39.50 29.85 33.43
C ALA A 6 38.89 28.47 33.70
N LEU A 7 37.60 28.42 34.07
CA LEU A 7 36.82 27.18 34.11
C LEU A 7 36.40 26.78 32.69
N VAL A 8 36.84 25.60 32.25
CA VAL A 8 36.33 24.94 31.04
C VAL A 8 35.09 24.12 31.42
N ALA A 9 33.92 24.58 31.00
CA ALA A 9 32.66 23.86 31.18
C ALA A 9 32.51 22.79 30.10
N VAL A 10 32.49 21.51 30.51
CA VAL A 10 32.21 20.37 29.63
C VAL A 10 30.69 20.19 29.57
N LEU A 11 30.09 20.44 28.40
CA LEU A 11 28.67 20.18 28.14
C LEU A 11 28.46 18.68 27.87
N PRO A 12 27.53 18.00 28.58
CA PRO A 12 27.18 16.62 28.26
C PRO A 12 26.35 16.57 26.97
N LEU A 13 26.85 15.83 25.98
CA LEU A 13 26.15 15.51 24.74
C LEU A 13 24.99 14.56 25.07
N THR A 14 23.78 15.07 25.19
CA THR A 14 22.58 14.22 25.30
C THR A 14 22.29 13.61 23.93
N ALA A 15 22.53 12.31 23.79
CA ALA A 15 22.12 11.54 22.63
C ALA A 15 20.59 11.54 22.54
N GLN A 16 20.03 12.36 21.66
CA GLN A 16 18.60 12.37 21.37
C GLN A 16 18.29 11.10 20.57
N ALA A 17 17.61 10.14 21.21
CA ALA A 17 17.07 8.97 20.53
C ALA A 17 16.10 9.45 19.44
N LEU A 18 16.39 9.11 18.19
CA LEU A 18 15.48 9.37 17.07
C LEU A 18 14.16 8.64 17.32
N PRO A 19 13.00 9.24 16.98
CA PRO A 19 11.73 8.55 17.09
C PRO A 19 11.73 7.32 16.17
N THR A 20 11.72 6.13 16.76
CA THR A 20 11.41 4.90 16.04
C THR A 20 9.97 5.00 15.55
N VAL A 21 9.79 5.09 14.23
CA VAL A 21 8.48 4.93 13.61
C VAL A 21 7.96 3.54 13.99
N ALA A 22 6.87 3.50 14.75
CA ALA A 22 6.25 2.24 15.14
C ALA A 22 5.74 1.54 13.87
N VAL A 23 6.47 0.51 13.44
CA VAL A 23 5.99 -0.46 12.47
C VAL A 23 4.74 -1.10 13.09
N GLY A 24 3.62 -1.11 12.37
CA GLY A 24 2.38 -1.72 12.84
C GLY A 24 2.63 -3.17 13.31
N PRO A 25 1.83 -3.70 14.25
CA PRO A 25 2.08 -5.04 14.75
C PRO A 25 1.95 -6.04 13.60
N ASN A 26 3.02 -6.78 13.35
CA ASN A 26 3.00 -7.95 12.47
C ASN A 26 1.80 -8.83 12.83
N VAL A 27 1.11 -9.37 11.83
CA VAL A 27 0.01 -10.30 12.06
C VAL A 27 0.53 -11.48 12.89
N THR A 28 0.01 -11.63 14.10
CA THR A 28 0.33 -12.80 14.93
C THR A 28 -0.35 -14.03 14.35
N PRO A 29 0.19 -15.24 14.56
CA PRO A 29 -0.48 -16.48 14.12
C PRO A 29 -1.92 -16.60 14.66
N ALA A 30 -2.15 -16.14 15.90
CA ALA A 30 -3.49 -16.14 16.50
C ALA A 30 -4.45 -15.17 15.79
N ARG A 31 -3.99 -13.97 15.42
CA ARG A 31 -4.78 -13.00 14.67
C ARG A 31 -5.08 -13.50 13.27
N PHE A 32 -4.09 -14.04 12.57
CA PHE A 32 -4.27 -14.68 11.26
C PHE A 32 -5.33 -15.79 11.34
N ALA A 33 -5.20 -16.70 12.30
CA ALA A 33 -6.13 -17.81 12.50
C ALA A 33 -7.56 -17.35 12.84
N ALA A 34 -7.73 -16.24 13.56
CA ALA A 34 -9.05 -15.65 13.79
C ALA A 34 -9.64 -15.09 12.50
N GLU A 35 -8.84 -14.30 11.78
CA GLU A 35 -9.21 -13.64 10.53
C GLU A 35 -9.65 -14.66 9.46
N VAL A 36 -8.84 -15.69 9.19
CA VAL A 36 -9.17 -16.70 8.16
C VAL A 36 -10.37 -17.58 8.54
N ARG A 37 -10.60 -17.83 9.84
CA ARG A 37 -11.80 -18.53 10.31
C ARG A 37 -13.06 -17.70 10.11
N THR A 38 -13.00 -16.40 10.42
CA THR A 38 -14.12 -15.47 10.15
C THR A 38 -14.41 -15.36 8.66
N ALA A 39 -13.39 -15.46 7.81
CA ALA A 39 -13.55 -15.52 6.36
C ALA A 39 -14.09 -16.87 5.85
N GLY A 40 -14.25 -17.88 6.72
CA GLY A 40 -14.76 -19.20 6.35
C GLY A 40 -13.81 -20.03 5.48
N LEU A 41 -12.52 -19.68 5.44
CA LEU A 41 -11.55 -20.36 4.57
C LEU A 41 -11.24 -21.76 5.09
N SER A 42 -11.27 -22.74 4.19
CA SER A 42 -10.72 -24.07 4.41
C SER A 42 -9.20 -24.04 4.64
N ALA A 43 -8.65 -25.14 5.16
CA ALA A 43 -7.20 -25.23 5.42
C ALA A 43 -6.36 -25.05 4.14
N ASP A 44 -6.86 -25.48 2.98
CA ASP A 44 -6.13 -25.34 1.72
C ASP A 44 -6.23 -23.93 1.14
N GLU A 45 -7.39 -23.27 1.28
CA GLU A 45 -7.56 -21.85 0.97
C GLU A 45 -6.67 -20.96 1.84
N GLN A 46 -6.52 -21.29 3.14
CA GLN A 46 -5.61 -20.58 4.03
C GLN A 46 -4.15 -20.68 3.57
N LYS A 47 -3.71 -21.87 3.15
CA LYS A 47 -2.35 -22.07 2.62
C LYS A 47 -2.14 -21.31 1.31
N GLU A 48 -3.15 -21.30 0.44
CA GLU A 48 -3.10 -20.56 -0.82
C GLU A 48 -3.01 -19.05 -0.57
N LEU A 49 -3.84 -18.51 0.32
CA LEU A 49 -3.78 -17.11 0.70
C LEU A 49 -2.42 -16.74 1.27
N GLN A 50 -1.86 -17.56 2.17
CA GLN A 50 -0.54 -17.28 2.74
C GLN A 50 0.57 -17.37 1.69
N ARG A 51 0.49 -18.28 0.70
CA ARG A 51 1.44 -18.30 -0.43
C ARG A 51 1.39 -17.00 -1.23
N ALA A 52 0.19 -16.51 -1.55
CA ALA A 52 0.02 -15.25 -2.27
C ALA A 52 0.58 -14.05 -1.47
N VAL A 53 0.31 -14.00 -0.16
CA VAL A 53 0.91 -13.00 0.74
C VAL A 53 2.44 -13.06 0.71
N ASN A 54 3.01 -14.25 0.83
CA ASN A 54 4.46 -14.43 0.83
C ASN A 54 5.09 -14.01 -0.51
N ALA A 55 4.41 -14.24 -1.64
CA ALA A 55 4.88 -13.79 -2.94
C ALA A 55 4.92 -12.25 -3.03
N GLU A 56 3.88 -11.56 -2.55
CA GLU A 56 3.87 -10.10 -2.49
C GLU A 56 4.94 -9.55 -1.53
N LEU A 57 5.14 -10.18 -0.37
CA LEU A 57 6.21 -9.81 0.56
C LEU A 57 7.61 -10.01 -0.04
N ALA A 58 7.83 -11.11 -0.78
CA ALA A 58 9.10 -11.35 -1.47
C ALA A 58 9.37 -10.29 -2.55
N LYS A 59 8.31 -9.79 -3.19
CA LYS A 59 8.40 -8.79 -4.26
C LYS A 59 8.63 -7.37 -3.74
N ARG A 60 7.97 -7.00 -2.64
CA ARG A 60 7.89 -5.60 -2.18
C ARG A 60 8.56 -5.34 -0.83
N GLY A 61 8.99 -6.41 -0.16
CA GLY A 61 9.38 -6.37 1.24
C GLY A 61 8.21 -6.00 2.16
N GLY A 62 8.54 -5.43 3.32
CA GLY A 62 7.55 -4.97 4.29
C GLY A 62 7.05 -6.09 5.19
N HIS A 63 5.78 -6.03 5.58
CA HIS A 63 5.20 -7.00 6.51
C HIS A 63 3.68 -7.12 6.36
N GLN A 64 3.16 -8.26 6.80
CA GLN A 64 1.74 -8.56 6.80
C GLN A 64 1.03 -7.81 7.94
N ILE A 65 -0.07 -7.11 7.62
CA ILE A 65 -0.88 -6.31 8.56
C ILE A 65 -2.33 -6.82 8.71
N ALA A 66 -2.77 -7.72 7.81
CA ALA A 66 -3.96 -8.56 7.94
C ALA A 66 -3.77 -9.87 7.15
N ALA A 67 -4.65 -10.85 7.32
CA ALA A 67 -4.57 -12.17 6.70
C ALA A 67 -4.38 -12.09 5.18
N ASN A 68 -4.99 -11.10 4.53
CA ASN A 68 -4.86 -10.85 3.10
C ASN A 68 -4.26 -9.47 2.78
N LYS A 69 -3.53 -8.81 3.70
CA LYS A 69 -3.01 -7.46 3.48
C LYS A 69 -1.57 -7.29 3.95
N ILE A 70 -0.75 -6.65 3.12
CA ILE A 70 0.63 -6.29 3.42
C ILE A 70 0.82 -4.78 3.38
N LEU A 71 1.70 -4.29 4.24
CA LEU A 71 2.27 -2.95 4.20
C LEU A 71 3.65 -3.06 3.56
N TRP A 72 3.94 -2.24 2.55
CA TRP A 72 5.24 -2.27 1.85
C TRP A 72 6.36 -1.78 2.76
N ALA A 73 7.60 -2.15 2.42
CA ALA A 73 8.78 -1.83 3.22
C ALA A 73 8.95 -0.33 3.49
N ASP A 74 8.55 0.49 2.52
CA ASP A 74 8.68 1.94 2.56
C ASP A 74 7.54 2.64 3.35
N GLY A 75 6.53 1.88 3.78
CA GLY A 75 5.38 2.34 4.56
C GLY A 75 4.34 3.19 3.82
N GLY A 76 4.49 3.45 2.53
CA GLY A 76 3.64 4.40 1.78
C GLY A 76 2.55 3.77 0.92
N ALA A 77 2.56 2.45 0.81
CA ALA A 77 1.55 1.69 0.08
C ALA A 77 1.21 0.36 0.78
N ALA A 78 -0.02 -0.11 0.58
CA ALA A 78 -0.48 -1.38 1.11
C ALA A 78 -1.20 -2.20 0.04
N THR A 79 -0.84 -3.47 -0.10
CA THR A 79 -1.49 -4.39 -1.04
C THR A 79 -2.45 -5.31 -0.30
N THR A 80 -3.70 -5.34 -0.75
CA THR A 80 -4.74 -6.27 -0.30
C THR A 80 -4.96 -7.31 -1.39
N ILE A 81 -4.86 -8.58 -1.02
CA ILE A 81 -5.00 -9.74 -1.90
C ILE A 81 -6.45 -10.24 -1.77
N PRO A 82 -7.12 -10.66 -2.86
CA PRO A 82 -8.44 -11.29 -2.75
C PRO A 82 -8.37 -12.55 -1.90
N TYR A 83 -9.46 -12.86 -1.18
CA TYR A 83 -9.58 -14.19 -0.62
C TYR A 83 -9.65 -15.23 -1.75
N PRO A 84 -9.22 -16.48 -1.48
CA PRO A 84 -9.48 -17.58 -2.39
C PRO A 84 -10.95 -17.60 -2.82
N ASN A 85 -11.20 -17.86 -4.10
CA ASN A 85 -12.53 -17.83 -4.74
C ASN A 85 -13.22 -16.45 -4.82
N GLU A 86 -12.60 -15.37 -4.33
CA GLU A 86 -13.09 -14.00 -4.52
C GLU A 86 -12.37 -13.30 -5.68
N ARG A 87 -13.13 -12.56 -6.48
CA ARG A 87 -12.57 -11.76 -7.58
C ARG A 87 -12.00 -10.42 -7.13
N LYS A 88 -12.49 -9.86 -6.02
CA LYS A 88 -12.16 -8.51 -5.55
C LYS A 88 -11.42 -8.58 -4.23
N ALA A 89 -10.36 -7.78 -4.10
CA ALA A 89 -9.71 -7.56 -2.82
C ALA A 89 -10.62 -6.75 -1.88
N ARG A 90 -10.85 -7.28 -0.68
CA ARG A 90 -11.60 -6.61 0.38
C ARG A 90 -10.97 -6.87 1.75
N ALA A 91 -11.18 -5.95 2.68
CA ALA A 91 -10.88 -6.22 4.08
C ALA A 91 -11.84 -7.27 4.64
N LEU A 92 -11.39 -7.99 5.66
CA LEU A 92 -12.23 -8.95 6.39
C LEU A 92 -13.41 -8.23 7.05
N GLY A 93 -14.63 -8.73 6.83
CA GLY A 93 -15.86 -8.13 7.33
C GLY A 93 -16.41 -6.96 6.51
N ALA A 94 -15.69 -6.48 5.47
CA ALA A 94 -16.27 -5.55 4.52
C ALA A 94 -17.32 -6.28 3.66
N SER A 95 -18.50 -5.69 3.49
CA SER A 95 -19.51 -6.20 2.57
C SER A 95 -18.94 -6.22 1.14
N MET A 96 -19.32 -7.23 0.35
CA MET A 96 -19.03 -7.21 -1.08
C MET A 96 -19.86 -6.08 -1.71
N GLY A 97 -19.27 -4.90 -1.81
CA GLY A 97 -19.91 -3.73 -2.41
C GLY A 97 -20.37 -4.04 -3.84
N ILE A 98 -21.59 -3.57 -4.14
CA ILE A 98 -22.18 -3.63 -5.49
C ILE A 98 -21.22 -2.95 -6.47
N GLN A 99 -21.12 -3.53 -7.67
CA GLN A 99 -20.27 -3.09 -8.77
C GLN A 99 -20.46 -1.58 -9.04
N GLY A 100 -19.44 -0.76 -8.74
CA GLY A 100 -19.48 0.70 -8.82
C GLY A 100 -19.06 1.44 -7.54
N ASP A 101 -18.76 0.74 -6.44
CA ASP A 101 -18.45 1.36 -5.15
C ASP A 101 -16.99 1.87 -5.01
N PRO A 102 -16.74 3.20 -4.98
CA PRO A 102 -15.44 3.79 -4.66
C PRO A 102 -14.91 3.40 -3.28
N ALA A 103 -15.71 2.82 -2.38
CA ALA A 103 -15.29 2.44 -1.01
C ALA A 103 -14.29 1.28 -0.92
N THR A 104 -13.97 0.59 -2.03
CA THR A 104 -12.78 -0.28 -2.00
C THR A 104 -11.50 0.54 -1.94
N CYS A 105 -11.45 1.70 -2.59
CA CYS A 105 -10.34 2.63 -2.46
C CYS A 105 -10.63 3.63 -1.34
N SER A 106 -9.89 3.58 -0.24
CA SER A 106 -10.13 4.51 0.88
C SER A 106 -9.94 5.97 0.44
N TYR A 107 -10.76 6.86 0.98
CA TYR A 107 -10.63 8.29 0.74
C TYR A 107 -9.22 8.78 1.10
N GLY A 108 -8.63 9.60 0.23
CA GLY A 108 -7.25 10.06 0.31
C GLY A 108 -6.26 9.24 -0.51
N ASN A 109 -6.68 8.09 -1.06
CA ASN A 109 -5.76 7.15 -1.71
C ASN A 109 -5.92 7.15 -3.24
N PHE A 110 -4.82 6.82 -3.90
CA PHE A 110 -4.82 6.33 -5.28
C PHE A 110 -4.71 4.81 -5.24
N CYS A 111 -5.64 4.10 -5.86
CA CYS A 111 -5.66 2.64 -5.82
C CYS A 111 -5.54 2.04 -7.21
N VAL A 112 -4.67 1.04 -7.36
CA VAL A 112 -4.53 0.26 -8.59
C VAL A 112 -4.95 -1.19 -8.35
N TYR A 113 -5.43 -1.84 -9.40
CA TYR A 113 -5.98 -3.19 -9.34
C TYR A 113 -5.34 -4.06 -10.42
N ALA A 114 -4.91 -5.26 -10.03
CA ALA A 114 -4.20 -6.21 -10.89
C ALA A 114 -5.03 -6.71 -12.08
N ASN A 115 -6.36 -6.58 -12.07
CA ASN A 115 -7.24 -7.00 -13.16
C ASN A 115 -8.27 -5.93 -13.53
N VAL A 116 -8.87 -6.10 -14.71
CA VAL A 116 -9.95 -5.23 -15.21
C VAL A 116 -11.15 -5.20 -14.27
N GLY A 117 -11.85 -4.07 -14.22
CA GLY A 117 -13.08 -3.94 -13.44
C GLY A 117 -12.88 -4.02 -11.92
N TYR A 118 -11.77 -3.48 -11.43
CA TYR A 118 -11.43 -3.39 -10.00
C TYR A 118 -11.31 -4.76 -9.32
N ASN A 119 -10.80 -5.74 -10.07
CA ASN A 119 -10.60 -7.12 -9.63
C ASN A 119 -9.12 -7.40 -9.34
N GLY A 120 -8.85 -8.54 -8.70
CA GLY A 120 -7.50 -8.97 -8.33
C GLY A 120 -6.98 -8.23 -7.09
N ALA A 121 -5.66 -8.34 -6.89
CA ALA A 121 -4.97 -7.62 -5.84
C ALA A 121 -5.12 -6.11 -6.04
N ARG A 122 -5.32 -5.40 -4.93
CA ARG A 122 -5.47 -3.95 -4.89
C ARG A 122 -4.32 -3.36 -4.11
N THR A 123 -3.65 -2.38 -4.69
CA THR A 123 -2.62 -1.61 -4.00
C THR A 123 -3.13 -0.20 -3.75
N ASP A 124 -3.11 0.21 -2.49
CA ASP A 124 -3.52 1.53 -2.02
C ASP A 124 -2.26 2.39 -1.79
N PHE A 125 -2.10 3.47 -2.53
CA PHE A 125 -1.03 4.47 -2.35
C PHE A 125 -1.59 5.69 -1.61
N TYR A 126 -0.95 6.09 -0.51
CA TYR A 126 -1.50 7.14 0.37
C TYR A 126 -0.51 8.23 0.79
N ASN A 127 0.79 8.13 0.47
CA ASN A 127 1.73 9.25 0.61
C ASN A 127 2.15 9.80 -0.75
N CYS A 128 2.25 11.14 -0.85
CA CYS A 128 2.69 11.85 -2.05
C CYS A 128 4.21 11.72 -2.27
N ARG A 129 4.63 10.68 -3.00
CA ARG A 129 6.00 10.47 -3.50
C ARG A 129 5.98 9.48 -4.66
N VAL A 130 7.11 9.36 -5.37
CA VAL A 130 7.24 8.35 -6.43
C VAL A 130 7.52 6.98 -5.79
N TYR A 131 6.73 5.99 -6.17
CA TYR A 131 6.91 4.58 -5.85
C TYR A 131 7.42 3.86 -7.09
N SER A 132 8.47 3.07 -6.93
CA SER A 132 8.79 2.05 -7.94
C SER A 132 7.67 1.01 -7.95
N TYR A 133 7.08 0.83 -9.12
CA TYR A 133 6.00 -0.13 -9.34
C TYR A 133 6.33 -0.80 -10.66
N TYR A 134 6.53 -2.12 -10.69
CA TYR A 134 6.92 -2.85 -11.90
C TYR A 134 5.89 -3.95 -12.22
N ASP A 135 4.64 -3.68 -11.89
CA ASP A 135 3.55 -4.62 -12.01
C ASP A 135 2.55 -4.08 -13.00
N ASP A 136 1.98 -4.99 -13.77
CA ASP A 136 0.83 -4.62 -14.58
C ASP A 136 -0.37 -4.34 -13.66
N PHE A 137 -1.07 -3.26 -13.96
CA PHE A 137 -2.42 -3.05 -13.44
C PHE A 137 -3.37 -2.70 -14.59
N TRP A 138 -4.65 -3.00 -14.37
CA TRP A 138 -5.66 -3.00 -15.43
C TRP A 138 -6.86 -2.12 -15.08
N SER A 139 -6.93 -1.67 -13.84
CA SER A 139 -7.86 -0.61 -13.46
C SER A 139 -7.30 0.20 -12.28
N TYR A 140 -7.79 1.42 -12.14
CA TYR A 140 -7.44 2.29 -11.02
C TYR A 140 -8.63 3.14 -10.58
N VAL A 141 -8.55 3.61 -9.33
CA VAL A 141 -9.45 4.58 -8.74
C VAL A 141 -8.61 5.69 -8.12
N ASN A 142 -8.87 6.93 -8.53
CA ASN A 142 -8.29 8.11 -7.88
C ASN A 142 -9.33 8.67 -6.89
N ASN A 143 -9.25 8.25 -5.62
CA ASN A 143 -10.13 8.70 -4.55
C ASN A 143 -9.44 9.70 -3.59
N GLN A 144 -8.57 10.53 -4.12
CA GLN A 144 -7.76 11.47 -3.36
C GLN A 144 -8.52 12.76 -3.01
N SER A 145 -7.95 13.62 -2.16
CA SER A 145 -8.54 14.94 -1.88
C SER A 145 -8.18 15.98 -2.96
N ASP A 146 -8.91 17.10 -2.96
CA ASP A 146 -8.50 18.38 -3.57
C ASP A 146 -8.06 18.34 -5.04
N ARG A 147 -8.84 17.67 -5.91
CA ARG A 147 -8.57 17.58 -7.36
C ARG A 147 -7.18 17.02 -7.68
N ALA A 148 -6.56 16.28 -6.75
CA ALA A 148 -5.28 15.65 -6.97
C ALA A 148 -5.33 14.71 -8.18
N ALA A 149 -4.25 14.70 -8.96
CA ALA A 149 -4.04 13.79 -10.07
C ALA A 149 -2.80 12.95 -9.77
N ALA A 150 -2.88 11.65 -10.00
CA ALA A 150 -1.72 10.78 -9.94
C ALA A 150 -0.92 10.87 -11.25
N LEU A 151 0.39 10.73 -11.13
CA LEU A 151 1.33 10.59 -12.24
C LEU A 151 1.78 9.13 -12.34
N MET A 152 1.68 8.55 -13.53
CA MET A 152 2.10 7.18 -13.82
C MET A 152 3.24 7.22 -14.83
N TYR A 153 4.40 6.69 -14.48
CA TYR A 153 5.62 6.78 -15.28
C TYR A 153 5.80 5.51 -16.10
N TRP A 154 5.88 5.63 -17.42
CA TRP A 154 6.07 4.49 -18.32
C TRP A 154 7.38 3.76 -18.03
N ASP A 155 7.42 2.47 -18.35
CA ASP A 155 8.65 1.66 -18.35
C ASP A 155 9.55 1.95 -19.57
N GLN A 156 8.98 2.54 -20.63
CA GLN A 156 9.68 2.78 -21.89
C GLN A 156 10.50 4.09 -21.91
N PRO A 157 11.68 4.10 -22.55
CA PRO A 157 12.49 5.31 -22.71
C PRO A 157 11.73 6.39 -23.48
N GLY A 158 11.66 7.60 -22.93
CA GLY A 158 11.09 8.78 -23.60
C GLY A 158 9.59 9.03 -23.40
N GLY A 159 8.88 8.16 -22.67
CA GLY A 159 7.51 8.42 -22.24
C GLY A 159 7.46 9.38 -21.05
N GLY A 160 6.80 10.54 -21.22
CA GLY A 160 6.44 11.41 -20.08
C GLY A 160 5.40 10.74 -19.17
N PRO A 161 5.15 11.25 -17.96
CA PRO A 161 4.16 10.65 -17.08
C PRO A 161 2.74 10.80 -17.65
N ASP A 162 1.96 9.73 -17.57
CA ASP A 162 0.52 9.78 -17.76
C ASP A 162 -0.13 10.42 -16.53
N VAL A 163 -0.95 11.45 -16.76
CA VAL A 163 -1.66 12.18 -15.71
C VAL A 163 -3.09 11.65 -15.63
N THR A 164 -3.47 11.09 -14.49
CA THR A 164 -4.86 10.65 -14.30
C THR A 164 -5.79 11.85 -14.27
N PRO A 165 -7.09 11.69 -14.60
CA PRO A 165 -8.08 12.70 -14.25
C PRO A 165 -8.03 13.04 -12.76
N GLN A 166 -8.46 14.25 -12.43
CA GLN A 166 -8.52 14.73 -11.05
C GLN A 166 -9.43 13.81 -10.20
N ALA A 167 -9.12 13.73 -8.91
CA ALA A 167 -9.93 13.00 -7.95
C ALA A 167 -11.41 13.39 -8.03
N TRP A 168 -12.30 12.45 -7.68
CA TRP A 168 -13.77 12.54 -7.84
C TRP A 168 -14.30 12.36 -9.27
N HIS A 169 -13.43 12.29 -10.27
CA HIS A 169 -13.80 12.06 -11.68
C HIS A 169 -13.15 10.82 -12.30
N ALA A 170 -12.26 10.12 -11.59
CA ALA A 170 -11.43 9.06 -12.18
C ALA A 170 -11.71 7.69 -11.57
N GLN A 171 -12.46 6.88 -12.33
CA GLN A 171 -12.39 5.43 -12.26
C GLN A 171 -12.12 4.94 -13.67
N TYR A 172 -11.13 4.08 -13.85
CA TYR A 172 -10.74 3.66 -15.18
C TYR A 172 -10.45 2.16 -15.26
N THR A 173 -10.89 1.52 -16.34
CA THR A 173 -10.57 0.13 -16.69
C THR A 173 -9.96 0.09 -18.10
N TRP A 174 -8.77 -0.47 -18.25
CA TRP A 174 -8.03 -0.58 -19.52
C TRP A 174 -7.52 -2.00 -19.77
N GLN A 175 -6.94 -2.24 -20.95
CA GLN A 175 -6.13 -3.42 -21.22
C GLN A 175 -4.63 -3.12 -21.09
N GLY A 176 -4.00 -3.61 -20.01
CA GLY A 176 -2.55 -3.77 -19.85
C GLY A 176 -1.76 -2.49 -19.73
N LEU A 177 -1.58 -1.98 -18.51
CA LEU A 177 -0.70 -0.85 -18.24
C LEU A 177 0.56 -1.32 -17.52
N ASN A 178 1.70 -1.18 -18.18
CA ASN A 178 3.01 -1.38 -17.58
C ASN A 178 3.62 0.00 -17.29
N TYR A 179 3.79 0.30 -16.02
CA TYR A 179 4.46 1.51 -15.56
C TYR A 179 5.65 1.09 -14.70
N SER A 180 6.67 1.93 -14.66
CA SER A 180 7.85 1.79 -13.79
C SER A 180 7.71 2.54 -12.47
N GLY A 181 6.75 3.46 -12.39
CA GLY A 181 6.49 4.17 -11.15
C GLY A 181 5.12 4.85 -11.10
N ILE A 182 4.68 5.11 -9.87
CA ILE A 182 3.42 5.77 -9.56
C ILE A 182 3.70 6.87 -8.54
N LYS A 183 3.15 8.06 -8.75
CA LYS A 183 3.14 9.14 -7.76
C LYS A 183 1.68 9.54 -7.56
N PRO A 184 1.09 9.33 -6.37
CA PRO A 184 -0.32 9.63 -6.11
C PRO A 184 -0.52 11.15 -5.86
N CYS A 185 0.10 11.99 -6.68
CA CYS A 185 0.12 13.46 -6.68
C CYS A 185 1.16 13.89 -7.75
#